data_AF-W2LVU9-F1
#
_entry.id   AF-W2LVU9-F1
#
_cell.length_a   1.000
_cell.length_b   1.000
_cell.length_c   1.000
_cell.angle_alpha   90.00
_cell.angle_beta   90.00
_cell.angle_gamma   90.00
#
_symmetry.space_group_name_H-M   'P 1'
#
loop_
_entity.id
_entity.type
_entity.pdbx_description
1 polymer ?
#
loop_
_entity_poly.entity_id
_entity_poly.type
_entity_poly.pdbx_seq_one_letter_code
_entity_poly.pdbx_strand_id
1 'polypeptide(L)'
;MWSVGWPSTPRKPLADFSSILHPVNLDANHWGIIIIRLQTTARALRAHVYMYEPLIDESYHEEMHSVWEGITKEKNDEEKEGLRGFLERWHQASMPNVKLVISDSEWLNAPQQPDASSCGVLVVDQANNYLAGDFEQQHYQVSKSDVK
;
A
#
# COMPACT_ATOMS: atom_id res chain seq x y z
N MET A 1 -0.90 -10.68 -9.82
CA MET A 1 0.06 -11.41 -8.92
C MET A 1 1.54 -11.09 -9.22
N TRP A 2 2.36 -10.69 -8.23
CA TRP A 2 3.74 -10.22 -8.44
C TRP A 2 4.75 -11.36 -8.68
N SER A 3 5.67 -11.16 -9.63
CA SER A 3 6.59 -12.18 -10.16
C SER A 3 7.95 -12.23 -9.47
N VAL A 4 8.34 -11.17 -8.75
CA VAL A 4 9.63 -11.06 -8.05
C VAL A 4 9.34 -10.84 -6.57
N GLY A 5 9.92 -11.67 -5.69
CA GLY A 5 9.78 -11.51 -4.24
C GLY A 5 10.29 -10.14 -3.73
N TRP A 6 10.03 -9.84 -2.45
CA TRP A 6 10.45 -8.56 -1.87
C TRP A 6 11.97 -8.41 -1.83
N PRO A 7 12.49 -7.17 -1.96
CA PRO A 7 13.92 -6.92 -1.90
C PRO A 7 14.52 -7.30 -0.55
N SER A 8 15.83 -7.46 -0.48
CA SER A 8 16.52 -7.61 0.81
C SER A 8 16.24 -6.42 1.74
N THR A 9 16.31 -6.66 3.04
CA THR A 9 15.98 -5.65 4.05
C THR A 9 16.86 -4.41 3.87
N PRO A 10 16.29 -3.20 3.79
CA PRO A 10 17.07 -1.97 3.68
C PRO A 10 18.01 -1.78 4.88
N ARG A 11 19.18 -1.17 4.63
CA ARG A 11 20.15 -0.86 5.69
C ARG A 11 19.72 0.31 6.58
N LYS A 12 18.90 1.22 6.05
CA LYS A 12 18.40 2.36 6.81
C LYS A 12 17.33 1.89 7.80
N PRO A 13 17.33 2.40 9.05
CA PRO A 13 16.28 2.10 10.00
C PRO A 13 14.89 2.47 9.49
N LEU A 14 13.90 1.65 9.82
CA LEU A 14 12.52 1.91 9.41
C LEU A 14 11.97 3.22 9.99
N ALA A 15 12.40 3.62 11.20
CA ALA A 15 12.02 4.90 11.81
C ALA A 15 12.56 6.16 11.10
N ASP A 16 13.49 6.02 10.16
CA ASP A 16 13.97 7.14 9.36
C ASP A 16 12.95 7.57 8.29
N PHE A 17 11.88 6.77 8.10
CA PHE A 17 10.86 6.99 7.10
C PHE A 17 9.55 7.38 7.77
N SER A 18 8.86 8.37 7.20
CA SER A 18 7.49 8.75 7.58
C SER A 18 6.44 7.96 6.82
N SER A 19 6.79 7.38 5.67
CA SER A 19 5.86 6.65 4.83
C SER A 19 6.56 5.65 3.91
N ILE A 20 5.84 4.59 3.54
CA ILE A 20 6.19 3.65 2.47
C ILE A 20 5.03 3.66 1.47
N LEU A 21 5.35 3.73 0.18
CA LEU A 21 4.38 3.71 -0.91
C LEU A 21 4.67 2.50 -1.78
N HIS A 22 3.65 1.70 -2.05
CA HIS A 22 3.76 0.51 -2.89
C HIS A 22 2.66 0.49 -3.95
N PRO A 23 2.96 0.97 -5.18
CA PRO A 23 2.06 0.80 -6.32
C PRO A 23 1.93 -0.68 -6.65
N VAL A 24 0.69 -1.12 -6.90
CA VAL A 24 0.35 -2.51 -7.18
C VAL A 24 -0.15 -2.60 -8.62
N ASN A 25 0.53 -3.40 -9.45
CA ASN A 25 0.02 -3.76 -10.76
C ASN A 25 -0.87 -5.00 -10.62
N LEU A 26 -2.15 -4.80 -10.89
CA LEU A 26 -3.23 -5.77 -10.75
C LEU A 26 -3.58 -6.37 -12.12
N ASP A 27 -4.48 -7.34 -12.14
CA ASP A 27 -4.89 -7.96 -13.39
C ASP A 27 -5.48 -6.95 -14.39
N ALA A 28 -5.36 -7.27 -15.68
CA ALA A 28 -5.71 -6.39 -16.80
C ALA A 28 -4.92 -5.05 -16.86
N ASN A 29 -3.73 -4.98 -16.24
CA ASN A 29 -2.89 -3.78 -16.13
C ASN A 29 -3.58 -2.63 -15.38
N HIS A 30 -4.45 -2.98 -14.44
CA HIS A 30 -5.05 -2.04 -13.52
C HIS A 30 -4.07 -1.68 -12.40
N TRP A 31 -4.21 -0.49 -11.80
CA TRP A 31 -3.28 0.00 -10.79
C TRP A 31 -4.00 0.40 -9.50
N GLY A 32 -3.52 -0.16 -8.39
CA GLY A 32 -3.83 0.28 -7.03
C GLY A 32 -2.57 0.73 -6.28
N ILE A 33 -2.72 1.14 -5.03
CA ILE A 33 -1.59 1.49 -4.15
C ILE A 33 -1.85 1.13 -2.69
N ILE A 34 -0.83 0.57 -2.05
CA ILE A 34 -0.77 0.42 -0.59
C ILE A 34 0.12 1.54 -0.04
N ILE A 35 -0.43 2.32 0.88
CA ILE A 35 0.23 3.46 1.52
C ILE A 35 0.38 3.14 3.01
N ILE A 36 1.61 3.14 3.52
CA ILE A 36 1.88 2.87 4.94
C ILE A 36 2.44 4.14 5.55
N ARG A 37 1.73 4.76 6.48
CA ARG A 37 2.23 5.88 7.27
C ARG A 37 2.89 5.37 8.53
N LEU A 38 4.10 5.86 8.79
CA LEU A 38 4.93 5.46 9.92
C LEU A 38 4.99 6.59 10.94
N GLN A 39 4.68 6.26 12.19
CA GLN A 39 4.78 7.19 13.31
C GLN A 39 5.57 6.57 14.45
N THR A 40 6.76 7.12 14.69
CA THR A 40 7.60 6.73 15.82
C THR A 40 7.12 7.47 17.07
N THR A 41 6.90 6.71 18.15
CA THR A 41 6.63 7.23 19.49
C THR A 41 7.71 6.74 20.45
N ALA A 42 7.73 7.25 21.68
CA ALA A 42 8.68 6.80 22.70
C ALA A 42 8.59 5.29 23.03
N ARG A 43 7.52 4.60 22.64
CA ARG A 43 7.26 3.20 23.02
C ARG A 43 7.07 2.24 21.84
N ALA A 44 6.77 2.77 20.65
CA ALA A 44 6.39 1.95 19.50
C ALA A 44 6.60 2.69 18.18
N LEU A 45 6.83 1.92 17.12
CA LEU A 45 6.63 2.35 15.75
C LEU A 45 5.21 1.92 15.33
N ARG A 46 4.38 2.88 14.96
CA ARG A 46 3.02 2.63 14.46
C ARG A 46 3.03 2.70 12.94
N ALA A 47 2.43 1.69 12.30
CA ALA A 47 2.21 1.63 10.87
C ALA A 47 0.70 1.69 10.61
N HIS A 48 0.24 2.77 9.98
CA HIS A 48 -1.13 2.91 9.51
C HIS A 48 -1.20 2.58 8.04
N VAL A 49 -2.04 1.63 7.66
CA VAL A 49 -2.09 1.07 6.30
C VAL A 49 -3.35 1.55 5.60
N TYR A 50 -3.17 2.15 4.43
CA TYR A 50 -4.24 2.55 3.53
C TYR A 50 -4.13 1.79 2.21
N MET A 51 -5.25 1.38 1.66
CA MET A 51 -5.35 0.74 0.35
C MET A 51 -6.25 1.58 -0.53
N TYR A 52 -5.83 1.79 -1.77
CA TYR A 52 -6.58 2.56 -2.74
C TYR A 52 -6.59 1.83 -4.09
N GLU A 53 -7.80 1.62 -4.59
CA GLU A 53 -8.09 1.06 -5.89
C GLU A 53 -9.20 1.92 -6.52
N PRO A 54 -8.93 2.62 -7.64
CA PRO A 54 -9.82 3.64 -8.19
C PRO A 54 -11.22 3.19 -8.67
N LEU A 55 -11.42 1.92 -9.00
CA LEU A 55 -12.69 1.35 -9.46
C LEU A 55 -13.55 0.79 -8.31
N ILE A 56 -12.95 0.53 -7.14
CA ILE A 56 -13.59 -0.11 -5.99
C ILE A 56 -14.17 -1.47 -6.37
N ASP A 57 -13.41 -2.23 -7.14
CA ASP A 57 -13.74 -3.58 -7.58
C ASP A 57 -13.32 -4.62 -6.52
N GLU A 58 -14.26 -5.48 -6.14
CA GLU A 58 -14.02 -6.49 -5.10
C GLU A 58 -12.88 -7.45 -5.48
N SER A 59 -12.74 -7.81 -6.75
CA SER A 59 -11.67 -8.73 -7.18
C SER A 59 -10.29 -8.07 -7.09
N TYR A 60 -10.19 -6.79 -7.42
CA TYR A 60 -8.96 -6.03 -7.22
C TYR A 60 -8.64 -5.81 -5.74
N HIS A 61 -9.66 -5.65 -4.89
CA HIS A 61 -9.47 -5.58 -3.45
C HIS A 61 -8.88 -6.89 -2.88
N GLU A 62 -9.36 -8.05 -3.33
CA GLU A 62 -8.81 -9.36 -2.94
C GLU A 62 -7.36 -9.55 -3.40
N GLU A 63 -7.02 -9.11 -4.62
CA GLU A 63 -5.65 -9.13 -5.12
C GLU A 63 -4.72 -8.24 -4.29
N MET A 64 -5.14 -7.01 -3.97
CA MET A 64 -4.36 -6.10 -3.12
C MET A 64 -4.21 -6.63 -1.70
N HIS A 65 -5.24 -7.25 -1.15
CA HIS A 65 -5.16 -7.92 0.15
C HIS A 65 -4.11 -9.05 0.13
N SER A 66 -4.07 -9.81 -0.97
CA SER A 66 -3.06 -10.86 -1.17
C SER A 66 -1.64 -10.27 -1.26
N VAL A 67 -1.45 -9.11 -1.89
CA VAL A 67 -0.16 -8.37 -1.91
C VAL A 67 0.27 -7.94 -0.51
N TRP A 68 -0.69 -7.52 0.30
CA TRP A 68 -0.44 -7.08 1.66
C TRP A 68 -0.07 -8.23 2.61
N GLU A 69 -0.93 -9.26 2.71
CA GLU A 69 -0.75 -10.37 3.65
C GLU A 69 0.26 -11.41 3.14
N GLY A 70 0.39 -11.57 1.82
CA GLY A 70 1.16 -12.63 1.19
C GLY A 70 0.30 -13.83 0.83
N ILE A 71 0.92 -14.82 0.20
CA ILE A 71 0.27 -16.06 -0.24
C ILE A 71 0.82 -17.19 0.62
N THR A 72 -0.07 -17.86 1.36
CA THR A 72 0.28 -19.05 2.13
C THR A 72 0.36 -20.27 1.22
N LYS A 73 1.14 -21.25 1.64
CA LYS A 73 1.35 -22.48 0.88
C LYS A 73 0.13 -23.39 0.95
N GLU A 74 -0.85 -23.21 0.06
CA GLU A 74 -1.79 -24.26 -0.26
C GLU A 74 -1.19 -25.22 -1.30
N LYS A 75 -1.75 -26.44 -1.43
CA LYS A 75 -1.06 -27.67 -1.88
C LYS A 75 -0.28 -27.61 -3.20
N ASN A 76 -0.37 -26.57 -4.02
CA ASN A 76 0.41 -26.38 -5.25
C ASN A 76 0.95 -24.95 -5.48
N ASP A 77 0.80 -24.03 -4.53
CA ASP A 77 1.23 -22.65 -4.68
C ASP A 77 2.58 -22.39 -3.99
N GLU A 78 3.41 -21.55 -4.59
CA GLU A 78 4.61 -21.04 -3.93
C GLU A 78 4.20 -20.04 -2.85
N GLU A 79 4.69 -20.26 -1.63
CA GLU A 79 4.55 -19.29 -0.55
C GLU A 79 5.24 -17.98 -0.93
N LYS A 80 4.52 -16.87 -0.79
CA LYS A 80 5.06 -15.53 -1.05
C LYS A 80 4.88 -14.65 0.17
N GLU A 81 5.99 -14.13 0.69
CA GLU A 81 5.98 -13.05 1.67
C GLU A 81 5.09 -11.91 1.14
N GLY A 82 4.23 -11.34 2.00
CA GLY A 82 3.47 -10.12 1.70
C GLY A 82 4.22 -8.86 2.11
N LEU A 83 3.71 -7.70 1.70
CA LEU A 83 4.29 -6.41 2.09
C LEU A 83 4.34 -6.24 3.61
N ARG A 84 3.37 -6.83 4.32
CA ARG A 84 3.35 -6.92 5.78
C ARG A 84 4.57 -7.66 6.33
N GLY A 85 4.86 -8.85 5.79
CA GLY A 85 6.03 -9.65 6.18
C GLY A 85 7.34 -8.91 5.92
N PHE A 86 7.45 -8.23 4.76
CA PHE A 86 8.57 -7.36 4.44
C PHE A 86 8.77 -6.25 5.50
N LEU A 87 7.69 -5.57 5.88
CA LEU A 87 7.70 -4.52 6.90
C LEU A 87 8.13 -5.07 8.26
N GLU A 88 7.60 -6.22 8.67
CA GLU A 88 7.90 -6.88 9.94
C GLU A 88 9.38 -7.28 10.02
N ARG A 89 9.95 -7.88 8.97
CA ARG A 89 11.39 -8.23 8.96
C ARG A 89 12.29 -6.99 8.91
N TRP A 90 11.87 -5.92 8.24
CA TRP A 90 12.64 -4.68 8.21
C TRP A 90 12.66 -4.02 9.59
N HIS A 91 11.50 -3.97 10.26
CA HIS A 91 11.41 -3.55 11.64
C HIS A 91 12.31 -4.39 12.56
N GLN A 92 12.23 -5.73 12.48
CA GLN A 92 13.02 -6.62 13.33
C GLN A 92 14.53 -6.43 13.14
N ALA A 93 14.98 -6.20 11.90
CA ALA A 93 16.39 -6.00 11.62
C ALA A 93 16.91 -4.63 12.08
N SER A 94 16.07 -3.60 12.05
CA SER A 94 16.51 -2.22 12.29
C SER A 94 16.19 -1.68 13.69
N MET A 95 15.15 -2.20 14.33
CA MET A 95 14.62 -1.68 15.60
C MET A 95 14.09 -2.80 16.51
N PRO A 96 14.87 -3.86 16.79
CA PRO A 96 14.38 -5.07 17.48
C PRO A 96 13.83 -4.83 18.90
N ASN A 97 14.17 -3.69 19.52
CA ASN A 97 13.76 -3.33 20.88
C ASN A 97 12.56 -2.37 20.92
N VAL A 98 12.04 -1.97 19.76
CA VAL A 98 10.84 -1.13 19.66
C VAL A 98 9.67 -2.02 19.28
N LYS A 99 8.48 -1.74 19.83
CA LYS A 99 7.27 -2.49 19.44
C LYS A 99 6.77 -1.99 18.08
N LEU A 100 6.56 -2.88 17.12
CA LEU A 100 5.78 -2.58 15.91
C LEU A 100 4.29 -2.75 16.21
N VAL A 101 3.49 -1.76 15.81
CA VAL A 101 2.02 -1.82 15.87
C VAL A 101 1.49 -1.49 14.49
N ILE A 102 0.96 -2.48 13.78
CA ILE A 102 0.33 -2.31 12.47
C ILE A 102 -1.18 -2.23 12.70
N SER A 103 -1.84 -1.19 12.21
CA SER A 103 -3.31 -1.08 12.26
C SER A 103 -3.95 -1.99 11.21
N ASP A 104 -5.25 -2.23 11.37
CA ASP A 104 -6.06 -2.77 10.27
C ASP A 104 -5.96 -1.85 9.05
N SER A 105 -6.09 -2.44 7.85
CA SER A 105 -6.04 -1.68 6.60
C SER A 105 -7.32 -0.88 6.40
N GLU A 106 -7.16 0.37 6.00
CA GLU A 106 -8.25 1.28 5.66
C GLU A 106 -8.38 1.42 4.15
N TRP A 107 -9.59 1.27 3.62
CA TRP A 107 -9.89 1.45 2.21
C TRP A 107 -10.25 2.89 1.88
N LEU A 108 -9.54 3.46 0.91
CA LEU A 108 -9.82 4.76 0.34
C LEU A 108 -10.76 4.58 -0.85
N ASN A 109 -11.96 5.15 -0.75
CA ASN A 109 -13.02 4.98 -1.75
C ASN A 109 -13.14 6.19 -2.70
N ALA A 110 -12.17 7.09 -2.65
CA ALA A 110 -12.12 8.29 -3.47
C ALA A 110 -10.65 8.70 -3.71
N PRO A 111 -10.37 9.38 -4.84
CA PRO A 111 -11.29 9.61 -5.97
C PRO A 111 -11.63 8.32 -6.73
N GLN A 112 -12.78 8.26 -7.42
CA GLN A 112 -13.11 7.11 -8.28
C GLN A 112 -12.67 7.38 -9.72
N GLN A 113 -12.21 6.34 -10.41
CA GLN A 113 -11.87 6.41 -11.82
C GLN A 113 -13.13 6.61 -12.67
N PRO A 114 -13.21 7.68 -13.48
CA PRO A 114 -14.39 7.96 -14.30
C PRO A 114 -14.36 7.26 -15.67
N ASP A 115 -13.24 6.63 -16.03
CA ASP A 115 -12.98 6.03 -17.34
C ASP A 115 -12.42 4.60 -17.22
N ALA A 116 -11.70 4.10 -18.24
CA ALA A 116 -11.09 2.77 -18.25
C ALA A 116 -9.55 2.80 -18.20
N SER A 117 -8.93 3.96 -18.01
CA SER A 117 -7.48 4.14 -18.24
C SER A 117 -6.76 5.05 -17.24
N SER A 118 -7.47 5.72 -16.34
CA SER A 118 -6.89 6.72 -15.44
C SER A 118 -6.34 6.17 -14.12
N CYS A 119 -6.33 4.85 -13.92
CA CYS A 119 -5.92 4.24 -12.64
C CYS A 119 -4.50 4.65 -12.22
N GLY A 120 -3.56 4.65 -13.17
CA GLY A 120 -2.17 5.03 -12.90
C GLY A 120 -2.01 6.49 -12.45
N VAL A 121 -2.73 7.43 -13.08
CA VAL A 121 -2.65 8.86 -12.69
C VAL A 121 -3.30 9.08 -11.32
N LEU A 122 -4.42 8.40 -11.03
CA LEU A 122 -5.09 8.51 -9.75
C LEU A 122 -4.26 7.90 -8.60
N VAL A 123 -3.57 6.79 -8.84
CA VAL A 123 -2.61 6.22 -7.89
C VAL A 123 -1.49 7.21 -7.55
N VAL A 124 -0.94 7.90 -8.56
CA VAL A 124 0.11 8.92 -8.36
C VAL A 124 -0.41 10.14 -7.60
N ASP A 125 -1.62 10.60 -7.93
CA ASP A 125 -2.27 11.70 -7.22
C ASP A 125 -2.50 11.36 -5.75
N GLN A 126 -3.05 10.18 -5.47
CA GLN A 126 -3.29 9.73 -4.10
C GLN A 126 -1.98 9.62 -3.30
N ALA A 127 -0.92 9.11 -3.92
CA ALA A 127 0.40 9.08 -3.31
C ALA A 127 0.91 10.50 -2.97
N ASN A 128 0.74 11.45 -3.90
CA ASN A 128 1.12 12.84 -3.70
C ASN A 128 0.35 13.48 -2.54
N ASN A 129 -0.98 13.32 -2.49
CA ASN A 129 -1.82 13.91 -1.44
C ASN A 129 -1.42 13.39 -0.05
N TYR A 130 -1.10 12.09 0.06
CA TYR A 130 -0.60 11.51 1.30
C TYR A 130 0.77 12.05 1.73
N LEU A 131 1.69 12.24 0.79
CA LEU A 131 3.02 12.78 1.08
C LEU A 131 2.99 14.28 1.40
N ALA A 132 2.12 15.04 0.73
CA ALA A 132 1.94 16.47 0.95
C ALA A 132 1.19 16.78 2.25
N GLY A 133 0.52 15.78 2.86
CA GLY A 133 -0.31 15.95 4.04
C GLY A 133 -1.64 16.64 3.75
N ASP A 134 -2.10 16.58 2.49
CA ASP A 134 -3.37 17.14 2.05
C ASP A 134 -4.48 16.08 2.12
N PHE A 135 -5.04 15.91 3.31
CA PHE A 135 -6.07 14.90 3.58
C PHE A 135 -7.45 15.30 3.06
N GLU A 136 -7.71 16.59 2.86
CA GLU A 136 -8.98 17.09 2.30
C GLU A 136 -9.09 16.74 0.81
N GLN A 137 -7.96 16.67 0.10
CA GLN A 137 -7.88 16.22 -1.29
C GLN A 137 -7.92 14.69 -1.47
N GLN A 138 -8.34 13.93 -0.45
CA GLN A 138 -8.50 12.47 -0.57
C GLN A 138 -9.94 12.05 -0.89
N HIS A 139 -10.88 13.00 -0.92
CA HIS A 139 -12.32 12.71 -1.03
C HIS A 139 -13.04 13.48 -2.14
N TYR A 140 -12.29 13.98 -3.12
CA TYR A 140 -12.85 14.72 -4.25
C TYR A 140 -13.43 13.78 -5.33
N GLN A 141 -14.25 14.35 -6.20
CA GLN A 141 -14.83 13.65 -7.34
C GLN A 141 -14.02 13.94 -8.60
N VAL A 142 -13.76 12.91 -9.40
CA VAL A 142 -13.06 13.01 -10.68
C VAL A 142 -14.04 12.68 -11.79
N SER A 143 -14.05 13.51 -12.82
CA SER A 143 -14.85 13.32 -14.02
C SER A 143 -13.95 13.02 -15.23
N LYS A 144 -14.56 12.53 -16.32
CA LYS A 144 -13.82 12.25 -17.57
C LYS A 144 -13.13 13.48 -18.18
N SER A 145 -13.50 14.71 -17.79
CA SER A 145 -12.83 15.92 -18.26
C SER A 145 -11.56 16.25 -17.48
N ASP A 146 -11.42 15.72 -16.26
CA ASP A 146 -10.29 16.04 -15.38
C ASP A 146 -9.03 15.22 -15.69
N VAL A 147 -9.17 14.15 -16.48
CA VAL A 147 -8.13 13.15 -16.77
C VAL A 147 -7.73 13.08 -18.25
N LYS A 148 -7.97 14.17 -19.02
CA LYS A 148 -7.66 14.27 -20.45
C LYS A 148 -6.30 14.91 -20.75
#